data_AF-A0A485KV55-F1
#
_entry.id   AF-A0A485KV55-F1
#
_cell.length_a   1.000
_cell.length_b   1.000
_cell.length_c   1.000
_cell.angle_alpha   90.00
_cell.angle_beta   90.00
_cell.angle_gamma   90.00
#
_symmetry.space_group_name_H-M   'P 1'
#
loop_
_entity.id
_entity.type
_entity.pdbx_description
1 polymer ?
#
loop_
_entity_poly.entity_id
_entity_poly.type
_entity_poly.pdbx_seq_one_letter_code
_entity_poly.pdbx_strand_id
1 'polypeptide(L)'
;MTKHVSFAATTTLLEFEIGHNPTTVPHVGPGVGLRGRRAFKVSVVPTEASALRRTKRALYMDPVRRVVLLRREGFSMQEITQFCLDADRVKLERRDTVLDYVIEKRQLAARAKLTTTDTSNAIMTRPPSPTGTPVLQLA
;
A
#
# COMPACT_ATOMS: atom_id res chain seq x y z
N MET A 1 23.16 -54.63 0.64
CA MET A 1 24.08 -53.48 0.43
C MET A 1 23.27 -52.36 -0.19
N THR A 2 22.97 -51.30 0.56
CA THR A 2 21.99 -50.28 0.15
C THR A 2 22.73 -49.03 -0.30
N LYS A 3 22.60 -48.68 -1.59
CA LYS A 3 23.13 -47.42 -2.13
C LYS A 3 22.11 -46.31 -1.89
N HIS A 4 22.51 -45.29 -1.14
CA HIS A 4 21.77 -44.04 -1.06
C HIS A 4 22.27 -43.08 -2.13
N VAL A 5 21.36 -42.59 -2.97
CA VAL A 5 21.60 -41.54 -3.95
C VAL A 5 20.81 -40.32 -3.51
N SER A 6 21.51 -39.23 -3.18
CA SER A 6 20.90 -37.92 -2.95
C SER A 6 21.12 -37.04 -4.17
N PHE A 7 20.04 -36.52 -4.75
CA PHE A 7 20.10 -35.55 -5.84
C PHE A 7 20.29 -34.14 -5.25
N ALA A 8 21.33 -33.42 -5.69
CA ALA A 8 21.58 -32.05 -5.26
C ALA A 8 20.42 -31.14 -5.72
N ALA A 9 19.95 -30.25 -4.85
CA ALA A 9 18.90 -29.28 -5.18
C ALA A 9 19.42 -28.28 -6.22
N THR A 10 18.76 -28.22 -7.38
CA THR A 10 19.07 -27.29 -8.47
C THR A 10 18.55 -25.90 -8.14
N THR A 11 19.44 -24.90 -8.04
CA THR A 11 19.07 -23.49 -7.95
C THR A 11 19.19 -22.83 -9.33
N THR A 12 18.12 -22.25 -9.84
CA THR A 12 18.15 -21.44 -11.08
C THR A 12 18.45 -19.99 -10.73
N LEU A 13 19.56 -19.44 -11.22
CA LEU A 13 19.87 -18.02 -11.10
C LEU A 13 19.27 -17.23 -12.27
N LEU A 14 18.78 -16.03 -11.98
CA LEU A 14 18.27 -15.09 -12.97
C LEU A 14 19.02 -13.77 -12.75
N GLU A 15 19.72 -13.31 -13.78
CA GLU A 15 20.49 -12.07 -13.74
C GLU A 15 19.67 -10.94 -14.41
N PHE A 16 19.59 -9.80 -13.74
CA PHE A 16 18.86 -8.63 -14.22
C PHE A 16 19.73 -7.39 -14.08
N GLU A 17 19.63 -6.48 -15.04
CA GLU A 17 20.21 -5.15 -14.92
C GLU A 17 19.37 -4.32 -13.95
N ILE A 18 20.05 -3.51 -13.13
CA ILE A 18 19.41 -2.64 -12.14
C ILE A 18 19.67 -1.19 -12.55
N GLY A 19 18.60 -0.43 -12.73
CA GLY A 19 18.65 0.97 -13.16
C GLY A 19 17.47 1.79 -12.63
N HIS A 20 17.22 2.95 -13.24
CA HIS A 20 16.07 3.78 -12.89
C HIS A 20 14.78 3.22 -13.53
N ASN A 21 14.07 2.39 -12.77
CA ASN A 21 12.71 1.91 -13.08
C ASN A 21 12.00 1.39 -11.81
N PRO A 22 11.79 2.26 -10.80
CA PRO A 22 11.24 1.82 -9.53
C PRO A 22 9.75 1.48 -9.63
N THR A 23 9.38 0.28 -9.18
CA THR A 23 7.97 -0.12 -8.99
C THR A 23 7.46 0.19 -7.58
N THR A 24 8.33 0.67 -6.71
CA THR A 24 8.01 1.02 -5.32
C THR A 24 8.66 2.36 -4.97
N VAL A 25 8.01 3.10 -4.06
CA VAL A 25 8.51 4.39 -3.57
C VAL A 25 9.38 4.14 -2.34
N PRO A 26 10.70 4.33 -2.41
CA PRO A 26 11.58 4.10 -1.26
C PRO A 26 11.36 5.17 -0.19
N HIS A 27 11.61 4.81 1.08
CA HIS A 27 11.50 5.76 2.19
C HIS A 27 12.50 6.92 2.09
N VAL A 28 13.72 6.66 1.62
CA VAL A 28 14.82 7.65 1.48
C VAL A 28 15.50 7.49 0.13
N GLY A 29 15.93 8.58 -0.50
CA GLY A 29 16.78 8.56 -1.69
C GLY A 29 16.06 8.06 -2.97
N PRO A 30 16.80 7.86 -4.07
CA PRO A 30 16.18 7.60 -5.37
C PRO A 30 15.65 6.18 -5.45
N GLY A 31 14.58 5.99 -6.21
CA GLY A 31 14.07 4.67 -6.57
C GLY A 31 14.93 4.00 -7.64
N VAL A 32 15.17 2.71 -7.48
CA VAL A 32 15.79 1.86 -8.51
C VAL A 32 14.98 0.58 -8.66
N GLY A 33 15.08 -0.04 -9.82
CA GLY A 33 14.39 -1.28 -10.13
C GLY A 33 15.07 -2.02 -11.27
N LEU A 34 14.37 -3.01 -11.81
CA LEU A 34 14.89 -3.82 -12.91
C LEU A 34 14.76 -3.05 -14.23
N ARG A 35 15.82 -3.07 -15.03
CA ARG A 35 15.91 -2.44 -16.34
C ARG A 35 16.35 -3.46 -17.38
N GLY A 36 16.04 -3.21 -18.65
CA GLY A 36 16.55 -4.00 -19.77
C GLY A 36 15.86 -5.35 -19.98
N ARG A 37 16.42 -6.16 -20.87
CA ARG A 37 15.98 -7.55 -21.09
C ARG A 37 16.59 -8.44 -20.02
N ARG A 38 15.80 -9.43 -19.57
CA ARG A 38 16.30 -10.51 -18.69
C ARG A 38 17.53 -11.18 -19.31
N ALA A 39 18.63 -11.26 -18.57
CA ALA A 39 19.75 -12.12 -18.92
C ALA A 39 19.52 -13.47 -18.24
N PHE A 40 19.05 -14.44 -19.02
CA PHE A 40 18.79 -15.78 -18.50
C PHE A 40 20.11 -16.54 -18.41
N LYS A 41 20.61 -16.76 -17.19
CA LYS A 41 21.82 -17.54 -16.95
C LYS A 41 21.57 -18.60 -15.89
N VAL A 42 21.32 -19.83 -16.35
CA VAL A 42 21.16 -20.97 -15.45
C VAL A 42 22.54 -21.44 -15.01
N SER A 43 22.82 -21.39 -13.71
CA SER A 43 23.98 -22.07 -13.13
C SER A 43 23.51 -23.07 -12.08
N VAL A 44 23.94 -24.32 -12.19
CA VAL A 44 23.67 -25.34 -11.17
C VAL A 44 24.71 -25.20 -10.07
N VAL A 45 24.31 -24.74 -8.88
CA VAL A 45 25.19 -24.64 -7.71
C VAL A 45 24.63 -25.54 -6.61
N PRO A 46 25.47 -26.33 -5.90
CA PRO A 46 25.04 -27.08 -4.73
C PRO A 46 24.39 -26.12 -3.73
N THR A 47 23.15 -26.40 -3.36
CA THR A 47 22.40 -25.56 -2.43
C THR A 47 22.92 -25.80 -1.01
N GLU A 48 24.01 -25.13 -0.63
CA GLU A 48 24.30 -24.94 0.79
C GLU A 48 23.18 -24.05 1.34
N ALA A 49 22.32 -24.65 2.16
CA ALA A 49 21.10 -24.06 2.67
C ALA A 49 21.38 -22.80 3.50
N SER A 50 21.57 -21.65 2.84
CA SER A 50 21.54 -20.35 3.50
C SER A 50 20.08 -19.94 3.68
N ALA A 51 19.35 -20.73 4.48
CA ALA A 51 18.08 -20.37 5.08
C ALA A 51 18.29 -19.39 6.26
N LEU A 52 19.34 -18.56 6.20
CA LEU A 52 19.48 -17.45 7.11
C LEU A 52 18.33 -16.51 6.86
N ARG A 53 17.37 -16.47 7.80
CA ARG A 53 16.29 -15.48 7.87
C ARG A 53 16.92 -14.11 7.64
N ARG A 54 16.80 -13.59 6.41
CA ARG A 54 17.29 -12.25 6.08
C ARG A 54 16.48 -11.29 6.94
N THR A 55 17.19 -10.49 7.73
CA THR A 55 16.55 -9.45 8.53
C THR A 55 15.79 -8.51 7.60
N LYS A 56 14.70 -7.89 8.07
CA LYS A 56 13.88 -6.98 7.26
C LYS A 56 14.72 -5.89 6.56
N ARG A 57 15.82 -5.46 7.19
CA ARG A 57 16.80 -4.53 6.62
C ARG A 57 17.59 -5.10 5.44
N ALA A 58 17.98 -6.37 5.48
CA ALA A 58 18.70 -7.02 4.39
C ALA A 58 17.86 -7.20 3.11
N LEU A 59 16.53 -7.02 3.20
CA LEU A 59 15.63 -7.01 2.04
C LEU A 59 15.65 -5.67 1.28
N TYR A 60 16.15 -4.60 1.89
CA TYR A 60 16.20 -3.28 1.27
C TYR A 60 17.64 -2.92 0.90
N MET A 61 17.79 -2.36 -0.29
CA MET A 61 19.06 -1.78 -0.70
C MET A 61 19.35 -0.49 0.08
N ASP A 62 20.62 -0.22 0.34
CA ASP A 62 21.05 1.03 0.96
C ASP A 62 20.85 2.24 0.02
N PRO A 63 20.41 3.42 0.51
CA PRO A 63 20.21 4.61 -0.33
C PRO A 63 21.46 5.07 -1.07
N VAL A 64 22.64 5.04 -0.43
CA VAL A 64 23.90 5.45 -1.07
C VAL A 64 24.24 4.48 -2.20
N ARG A 65 24.02 3.19 -1.97
CA ARG A 65 24.21 2.17 -3.01
C ARG A 65 23.33 2.41 -4.24
N ARG A 66 22.09 2.89 -4.06
CA ARG A 66 21.20 3.26 -5.17
C ARG A 66 21.74 4.45 -5.97
N VAL A 67 22.23 5.49 -5.29
CA VAL A 67 22.86 6.65 -5.95
C VAL A 67 24.06 6.20 -6.79
N VAL A 68 24.94 5.36 -6.23
CA VAL A 68 26.12 4.84 -6.94
C VAL A 68 25.72 4.05 -8.19
N LEU A 69 24.68 3.21 -8.11
CA LEU A 69 24.19 2.47 -9.28
C LEU A 69 23.71 3.42 -10.39
N LEU A 70 22.91 4.42 -10.03
CA LEU A 70 22.41 5.41 -11.00
C LEU A 70 23.54 6.24 -11.62
N ARG A 71 24.55 6.61 -10.84
CA ARG A 71 25.76 7.28 -11.36
C ARG A 71 26.52 6.41 -12.36
N ARG A 72 26.61 5.10 -12.11
CA ARG A 72 27.24 4.15 -13.04
C ARG A 72 26.45 3.97 -14.34
N GLU A 73 25.12 4.11 -14.28
CA GLU A 73 24.27 4.13 -15.49
C GLU A 73 24.36 5.44 -16.28
N GLY A 74 25.11 6.43 -15.80
CA GLY A 74 25.33 7.70 -16.50
C GLY A 74 24.38 8.83 -16.09
N PHE A 75 23.48 8.62 -15.12
CA PHE A 75 22.64 9.70 -14.61
C PHE A 75 23.47 10.76 -13.90
N SER A 76 23.20 12.03 -14.18
CA SER A 76 23.73 13.18 -13.47
C SER A 76 23.21 13.24 -12.03
N MET A 77 23.93 13.92 -11.15
CA MET A 77 23.42 14.16 -9.78
C MET A 77 22.14 15.00 -9.78
N GLN A 78 21.94 15.85 -10.79
CA GLN A 78 20.73 16.64 -10.94
C GLN A 78 19.52 15.76 -11.25
N GLU A 79 19.64 14.82 -12.19
CA GLU A 79 18.58 13.84 -12.49
C GLU A 79 18.28 12.95 -11.28
N ILE A 80 19.31 12.47 -10.59
CA ILE A 80 19.12 11.66 -9.38
C ILE A 80 18.38 12.45 -8.29
N THR A 81 18.67 13.75 -8.16
CA THR A 81 17.95 14.64 -7.24
C THR A 81 16.49 14.74 -7.65
N GLN A 82 16.19 14.92 -8.94
CA GLN A 82 14.83 14.95 -9.44
C GLN A 82 14.08 13.64 -9.11
N PHE A 83 14.71 12.48 -9.29
CA PHE A 83 14.10 11.20 -8.91
C PHE A 83 13.75 11.11 -7.42
N CYS A 84 14.54 11.74 -6.55
CA CYS A 84 14.24 11.82 -5.12
C CYS A 84 13.02 12.72 -4.86
N LEU A 85 12.99 13.89 -5.50
CA LEU A 85 11.87 14.84 -5.36
C LEU A 85 10.55 14.22 -5.85
N ASP A 86 10.58 13.50 -6.97
CA ASP A 86 9.41 12.81 -7.50
C ASP A 86 8.91 11.73 -6.52
N ALA A 87 9.83 10.98 -5.91
CA ALA A 87 9.49 9.99 -4.90
C ALA A 87 8.86 10.63 -3.66
N ASP A 88 9.36 11.78 -3.21
CA ASP A 88 8.82 12.50 -2.06
C ASP A 88 7.45 13.12 -2.36
N ARG A 89 7.26 13.64 -3.57
CA ARG A 89 5.97 14.11 -4.05
C ARG A 89 4.91 13.00 -4.00
N VAL A 90 5.23 11.81 -4.48
CA VAL A 90 4.29 10.67 -4.42
C VAL A 90 3.97 10.29 -2.96
N LYS A 91 4.92 10.40 -2.02
CA LYS A 91 4.62 10.18 -0.59
C LYS A 91 3.65 11.22 -0.05
N LEU A 92 3.84 12.47 -0.42
CA LEU A 92 2.95 13.57 -0.01
C LEU A 92 1.54 13.35 -0.54
N GLU A 93 1.39 13.11 -1.85
CA GLU A 93 0.11 12.82 -2.49
C GLU A 93 -0.61 11.63 -1.84
N ARG A 94 0.12 10.56 -1.52
CA ARG A 94 -0.45 9.40 -0.80
C ARG A 94 -0.93 9.76 0.59
N ARG A 95 -0.16 10.57 1.33
CA ARG A 95 -0.53 11.00 2.68
C ARG A 95 -1.79 11.85 2.64
N ASP A 96 -1.84 12.79 1.72
CA ASP A 96 -2.96 13.72 1.59
C ASP A 96 -4.24 12.95 1.18
N THR A 97 -4.13 12.02 0.23
CA THR A 97 -5.23 11.10 -0.14
C THR A 97 -5.77 10.32 1.06
N VAL A 98 -4.89 9.83 1.94
CA VAL A 98 -5.31 9.11 3.15
C VAL A 98 -6.03 10.05 4.13
N LEU A 99 -5.58 11.28 4.27
CA LEU A 99 -6.23 12.27 5.13
C LEU A 99 -7.62 12.62 4.60
N ASP A 100 -7.76 12.87 3.30
CA ASP A 100 -9.04 13.17 2.66
C ASP A 100 -10.04 12.03 2.86
N TYR A 101 -9.60 10.79 2.63
CA TYR A 101 -10.42 9.60 2.86
C TYR A 101 -10.90 9.48 4.32
N VAL A 102 -10.01 9.77 5.29
CA VAL A 102 -10.38 9.71 6.71
C VAL A 102 -11.39 10.81 7.07
N ILE A 103 -11.22 12.02 6.53
CA ILE A 103 -12.14 13.14 6.74
C ILE A 103 -13.52 12.79 6.16
N GLU A 104 -13.56 12.33 4.91
CA GLU A 104 -14.80 11.94 4.24
C GLU A 104 -15.54 10.85 5.02
N LYS A 105 -14.83 9.80 5.45
CA LYS A 105 -15.40 8.72 6.25
C LYS A 105 -15.97 9.20 7.58
N ARG A 106 -15.32 10.16 8.24
CA ARG A 106 -15.82 10.78 9.49
C ARG A 106 -17.07 11.62 9.24
N GLN A 107 -17.12 12.39 8.16
CA GLN A 107 -18.28 13.18 7.79
C GLN A 107 -19.48 12.30 7.47
N LEU A 108 -19.28 11.22 6.72
CA LEU A 108 -20.33 10.23 6.43
C LEU A 108 -20.87 9.59 7.71
N ALA A 109 -20.00 9.21 8.63
CA ALA A 109 -20.41 8.65 9.92
C ALA A 109 -21.19 9.67 10.78
N ALA A 110 -20.79 10.95 10.77
CA ALA A 110 -21.52 12.01 11.47
C ALA A 110 -22.91 12.24 10.86
N ARG A 111 -23.02 12.28 9.53
CA ARG A 111 -24.30 12.41 8.81
C ARG A 111 -25.23 11.23 9.10
N ALA A 112 -24.72 10.00 9.11
CA ALA A 112 -25.51 8.80 9.40
C ALA A 112 -26.05 8.79 10.85
N LYS A 113 -25.34 9.40 11.81
CA LYS A 113 -25.80 9.55 13.20
C LYS A 113 -26.93 10.58 13.32
N LEU A 114 -26.86 11.68 12.58
CA LEU A 114 -27.91 12.70 12.60
C LEU A 114 -29.25 12.15 12.10
N THR A 115 -29.25 11.39 11.00
CA THR A 115 -30.48 10.81 10.42
C THR A 115 -31.15 9.76 11.31
N THR A 116 -30.38 9.01 12.11
CA THR A 116 -30.93 8.04 13.09
C THR A 116 -31.57 8.73 14.30
N THR A 117 -31.05 9.90 14.70
CA THR A 117 -31.56 10.64 15.86
C THR A 117 -32.89 11.34 15.54
N ASP A 118 -33.03 11.90 14.34
CA ASP A 118 -34.29 12.52 13.89
C ASP A 118 -35.45 11.53 13.72
N THR A 119 -35.16 10.30 13.29
CA THR A 119 -36.20 9.26 13.14
C THR A 119 -36.71 8.76 14.50
N SER A 120 -35.87 8.79 15.54
CA SER A 120 -36.24 8.39 16.90
C SER A 120 -37.09 9.46 17.61
N ASN A 121 -36.88 10.74 17.32
CA ASN A 121 -37.71 11.83 17.86
C ASN A 121 -39.06 11.98 17.15
N ALA A 122 -39.19 11.56 15.89
CA ALA A 122 -40.45 11.64 15.13
C ALA A 122 -41.53 10.64 15.59
N ILE A 123 -41.19 9.61 16.37
CA ILE A 123 -42.15 8.58 16.83
C ILE A 123 -42.84 8.97 18.16
N MET A 124 -42.40 10.03 18.85
CA MET A 124 -42.92 10.42 20.17
C MET A 124 -44.04 11.47 20.18
N THR A 125 -44.54 11.95 19.03
CA THR A 125 -45.70 12.84 18.98
C THR A 125 -46.98 12.06 18.63
N ARG A 126 -47.60 11.45 19.65
CA ARG A 126 -48.98 10.93 19.56
C ARG A 126 -49.95 12.11 19.39
N PRO A 127 -50.82 12.13 18.38
CA PRO A 127 -51.88 13.13 18.31
C PRO A 127 -52.90 12.89 19.44
N PRO A 128 -53.48 13.95 20.04
CA PRO A 128 -54.51 13.81 21.06
C PRO A 128 -55.77 13.17 20.46
N SER A 129 -56.29 12.14 21.12
CA SER A 129 -57.54 11.48 20.75
C SER A 129 -58.72 12.44 20.92
N PRO A 130 -59.65 12.53 19.94
CA PRO A 130 -60.89 13.26 20.13
C PRO A 130 -61.84 12.44 21.02
N THR A 131 -61.95 12.86 22.29
CA THR A 131 -62.93 12.32 23.24
C THR A 131 -64.22 13.14 23.16
N GLY A 132 -65.35 12.48 22.93
CA GLY A 132 -66.65 12.91 23.44
C GLY A 132 -67.66 13.43 22.41
N THR A 133 -68.53 12.54 21.93
CA THR A 133 -69.92 12.86 21.59
C THR A 133 -70.68 13.38 22.82
N PRO A 134 -71.62 14.31 22.64
CA PRO A 134 -73.00 14.00 23.04
C PRO A 134 -74.03 14.49 22.00
N VAL A 135 -74.94 13.62 21.58
CA VAL A 135 -76.34 13.50 22.03
C VAL A 135 -77.27 14.56 21.40
N LEU A 136 -78.21 14.02 20.61
CA LEU A 136 -79.42 14.62 20.07
C LEU A 136 -80.21 15.42 21.11
N GLN A 137 -80.73 16.58 20.71
CA GLN A 137 -82.05 17.00 21.20
C GLN A 137 -82.81 17.76 20.09
N LEU A 138 -83.94 17.17 19.70
CA LEU A 138 -85.02 17.79 18.95
C LEU A 138 -85.62 18.94 19.76
N ALA A 139 -85.92 20.06 19.09
CA ALA A 139 -87.16 20.82 19.22
C ALA A 139 -87.32 21.71 17.99
#